data_AF-A0A8J2ADL0-F1
#
_entry.id   AF-A0A8J2ADL0-F1
#
_cell.length_a   1.000
_cell.length_b   1.000
_cell.length_c   1.000
_cell.angle_alpha   90.00
_cell.angle_beta   90.00
_cell.angle_gamma   90.00
#
_symmetry.space_group_name_H-M   'P 1'
#
loop_
_entity.id
_entity.type
_entity.pdbx_description
1 polymer ?
#
loop_
_entity_poly.entity_id
_entity_poly.type
_entity_poly.pdbx_seq_one_letter_code
_entity_poly.pdbx_strand_id
1 'polypeptide(L)'
;MKKMLCFVLLGLGNLLGKASAVAHFFDSWLSAASQTQELTIAKSRISSEITPSLDPCVEAKIQTKVLSGFVDREAKLLETYRSVASECMLPTAAYAPECVAQLEGEEAHQSRSPLIWLANCSEKTKTKTSDQDPSANVSVEPAAACAFAQAKVRRHANYSAAFREVSYLMRQSAENCHAAPLQCIKGLPLCMDQTSIMYCFKQCLQNGNYDHIKDSFTLLAALEQDGNVRLLNR
;
A
#
# COMPACT_ATOMS: atom_id res chain seq x y z
N MET A 1 0.04 -3.64 59.91
CA MET A 1 1.19 -4.54 60.18
C MET A 1 0.90 -5.92 59.61
N LYS A 2 1.79 -6.42 58.75
CA LYS A 2 2.17 -7.84 58.54
C LYS A 2 1.14 -8.87 58.00
N LYS A 3 1.66 -9.62 56.99
CA LYS A 3 1.31 -10.95 56.45
C LYS A 3 0.37 -10.94 55.23
N MET A 4 0.60 -11.67 54.14
CA MET A 4 1.56 -12.74 53.86
C MET A 4 1.62 -13.01 52.34
N LEU A 5 2.84 -13.15 51.81
CA LEU A 5 3.16 -13.89 50.58
C LEU A 5 2.73 -15.36 50.74
N CYS A 6 2.14 -15.97 49.70
CA CYS A 6 2.35 -17.37 49.33
C CYS A 6 1.76 -17.70 47.95
N PHE A 7 2.36 -18.71 47.30
CA PHE A 7 2.03 -19.33 46.01
C PHE A 7 2.69 -18.75 44.74
N VAL A 8 4.01 -18.97 44.69
CA VAL A 8 4.75 -19.33 43.47
C VAL A 8 5.22 -20.78 43.65
N LEU A 9 5.28 -21.54 42.56
CA LEU A 9 5.75 -22.93 42.37
C LEU A 9 4.64 -23.97 42.25
N LEU A 10 4.36 -24.38 41.02
CA LEU A 10 4.38 -25.78 40.55
C LEU A 10 4.08 -25.79 39.04
N GLY A 11 5.06 -26.18 38.23
CA GLY A 11 4.88 -26.29 36.77
C GLY A 11 6.16 -26.39 35.93
N LEU A 12 7.23 -27.00 36.47
CA LEU A 12 8.43 -27.35 35.71
C LEU A 12 8.56 -28.86 35.68
N GLY A 13 8.10 -29.48 34.61
CA GLY A 13 8.20 -30.92 34.42
C GLY A 13 7.64 -31.32 33.06
N ASN A 14 8.35 -31.00 31.97
CA ASN A 14 8.40 -31.73 30.69
C ASN A 14 9.13 -30.90 29.61
N LEU A 15 10.44 -30.70 29.77
CA LEU A 15 11.30 -30.06 28.75
C LEU A 15 12.67 -30.77 28.68
N LEU A 16 12.67 -32.09 28.51
CA LEU A 16 13.88 -32.88 28.23
C LEU A 16 13.59 -33.81 27.05
N GLY A 17 13.51 -33.22 25.85
CA GLY A 17 13.28 -33.98 24.61
C GLY A 17 13.44 -33.21 23.30
N LYS A 18 13.92 -31.96 23.32
CA LYS A 18 14.08 -31.12 22.11
C LYS A 18 15.42 -30.39 22.03
N ALA A 19 16.49 -30.97 22.57
CA ALA A 19 17.82 -30.36 22.56
C ALA A 19 18.60 -30.53 21.23
N SER A 20 18.13 -31.36 20.28
CA SER A 20 18.89 -31.61 19.03
C SER A 20 18.46 -30.77 17.82
N ALA A 21 17.37 -29.99 17.91
CA ALA A 21 16.88 -29.18 16.78
C ALA A 21 17.32 -27.70 16.83
N VAL A 22 17.90 -27.25 17.95
CA VAL A 22 18.33 -25.84 18.13
C VAL A 22 19.74 -25.59 17.58
N ALA A 23 20.58 -26.63 17.48
CA ALA A 23 21.95 -26.50 16.97
C ALA A 23 22.00 -26.17 15.47
N HIS A 24 21.11 -26.73 14.65
CA HIS A 24 21.09 -26.46 13.21
C HIS A 24 20.57 -25.06 12.84
N PHE A 25 19.82 -24.40 13.73
CA PHE A 25 19.29 -23.07 13.47
C PHE A 25 20.35 -21.96 13.67
N PHE A 26 21.29 -22.17 14.60
CA PHE A 26 22.35 -21.19 14.88
C PHE A 26 23.46 -21.18 13.81
N ASP A 27 23.84 -22.34 13.27
CA ASP A 27 24.86 -22.39 12.21
C ASP A 27 24.39 -21.79 10.88
N SER A 28 23.10 -21.89 10.55
CA SER A 28 22.52 -21.21 9.38
C SER A 28 22.50 -19.68 9.54
N TRP A 29 22.39 -19.17 10.77
CA TRP A 29 22.34 -17.73 11.05
C TRP A 29 23.73 -17.08 11.03
N LEU A 30 24.75 -17.81 11.49
CA LEU A 30 26.14 -17.32 11.49
C LEU A 30 26.73 -17.23 10.06
N SER A 31 26.32 -18.10 9.12
CA SER A 31 26.79 -17.97 7.72
C SER A 31 26.18 -16.75 6.99
N ALA A 32 24.95 -16.37 7.34
CA ALA A 32 24.27 -15.18 6.80
C ALA A 32 24.89 -13.87 7.33
N ALA A 33 25.47 -13.89 8.54
CA ALA A 33 26.13 -12.74 9.13
C ALA A 33 27.51 -12.43 8.52
N SER A 34 28.16 -13.38 7.83
CA SER A 34 29.44 -13.10 7.12
C SER A 34 29.23 -12.47 5.73
N GLN A 35 28.10 -12.74 5.07
CA GLN A 35 27.76 -12.12 3.78
C GLN A 35 27.34 -10.66 3.89
N THR A 36 26.94 -10.18 5.07
CA THR A 36 26.55 -8.77 5.26
C THR A 36 27.76 -7.82 5.32
N GLN A 37 28.96 -8.30 5.63
CA GLN A 37 30.15 -7.45 5.73
C GLN A 37 30.72 -7.07 4.36
N GLU A 38 30.73 -7.99 3.39
CA GLU A 38 31.13 -7.69 2.00
C GLU A 38 30.08 -6.83 1.29
N LEU A 39 28.79 -7.02 1.59
CA LEU A 39 27.73 -6.18 1.04
C LEU A 39 27.81 -4.72 1.52
N THR A 40 28.32 -4.49 2.73
CA THR A 40 28.46 -3.13 3.29
C THR A 40 29.61 -2.36 2.63
N ILE A 41 30.68 -3.05 2.22
CA ILE A 41 31.81 -2.46 1.49
C ILE A 41 31.48 -2.20 0.01
N ALA A 42 30.65 -3.05 -0.61
CA ALA A 42 30.13 -2.79 -1.95
C ALA A 42 29.12 -1.63 -1.97
N LYS A 43 28.27 -1.51 -0.93
CA LYS A 43 27.29 -0.43 -0.79
C LYS A 43 27.95 0.94 -0.55
N SER A 44 29.10 0.99 0.12
CA SER A 44 29.83 2.25 0.35
C SER A 44 30.57 2.77 -0.89
N ARG A 45 30.98 1.89 -1.82
CA ARG A 45 31.60 2.32 -3.10
C ARG A 45 30.59 2.77 -4.15
N ILE A 46 29.36 2.25 -4.13
CA ILE A 46 28.28 2.72 -5.03
C ILE A 46 27.68 4.05 -4.52
N SER A 47 27.79 4.34 -3.22
CA SER A 47 27.16 5.52 -2.60
C SER A 47 27.89 6.84 -2.85
N SER A 48 29.10 6.87 -3.43
CA SER A 48 29.87 8.11 -3.66
C SER A 48 29.83 8.64 -5.08
N GLU A 49 29.23 7.91 -6.03
CA GLU A 49 29.24 8.28 -7.47
C GLU A 49 27.84 8.45 -8.08
N ILE A 50 26.82 8.36 -7.24
CA ILE A 50 25.45 8.74 -7.59
C ILE A 50 25.12 9.94 -6.72
N THR A 51 25.58 11.14 -7.10
CA THR A 51 24.71 12.30 -6.88
C THR A 51 23.54 12.06 -7.82
N PRO A 52 22.35 11.61 -7.34
CA PRO A 52 21.21 11.41 -8.21
C PRO A 52 21.02 12.75 -8.91
N SER A 53 21.25 12.69 -10.23
CA SER A 53 21.49 13.87 -11.03
C SER A 53 20.37 14.86 -10.77
N LEU A 54 20.74 16.09 -10.44
CA LEU A 54 19.86 17.27 -10.48
C LEU A 54 19.29 17.54 -11.89
N ASP A 55 19.45 16.60 -12.83
CA ASP A 55 18.92 16.63 -14.17
C ASP A 55 17.42 16.27 -14.16
N PRO A 56 16.54 17.23 -14.51
CA PRO A 56 15.10 17.00 -14.62
C PRO A 56 14.75 15.84 -15.58
N CYS A 57 15.57 15.60 -16.61
CA CYS A 57 15.34 14.56 -17.61
C CYS A 57 15.50 13.15 -17.05
N VAL A 58 16.53 12.93 -16.25
CA VAL A 58 16.77 11.64 -15.60
C VAL A 58 15.69 11.37 -14.57
N GLU A 59 15.35 12.36 -13.74
CA GLU A 59 14.30 12.24 -12.74
C GLU A 59 12.95 11.91 -13.40
N ALA A 60 12.55 12.63 -14.46
CA ALA A 60 11.29 12.39 -15.14
C ALA A 60 11.19 10.98 -15.73
N LYS A 61 12.28 10.46 -16.31
CA LYS A 61 12.33 9.08 -16.84
C LYS A 61 12.18 8.03 -15.75
N ILE A 62 12.88 8.22 -14.62
CA ILE A 62 12.77 7.31 -13.46
C ILE A 62 11.33 7.34 -12.92
N GLN A 63 10.78 8.53 -12.68
CA GLN A 63 9.43 8.70 -12.18
C GLN A 63 8.38 8.13 -13.14
N THR A 64 8.55 8.28 -14.46
CA THR A 64 7.64 7.69 -15.46
C THR A 64 7.56 6.17 -15.31
N LYS A 65 8.71 5.50 -15.14
CA LYS A 65 8.77 4.03 -14.96
C LYS A 65 8.12 3.59 -13.65
N VAL A 66 8.34 4.34 -12.58
CA VAL A 66 7.73 4.04 -11.26
C VAL A 66 6.21 4.23 -11.33
N LEU A 67 5.75 5.36 -11.88
CA LEU A 67 4.33 5.71 -11.98
C LEU A 67 3.55 4.76 -12.88
N SER A 68 4.13 4.25 -13.97
CA SER A 68 3.46 3.23 -14.79
C SER A 68 3.11 1.97 -13.99
N GLY A 69 3.97 1.56 -13.05
CA GLY A 69 3.68 0.43 -12.17
C GLY A 69 2.53 0.70 -11.19
N PHE A 70 2.38 1.95 -10.74
CA PHE A 70 1.22 2.35 -9.92
C PHE A 70 -0.07 2.41 -10.73
N VAL A 71 -0.04 2.92 -11.96
CA VAL A 71 -1.21 2.93 -12.85
C VAL A 71 -1.76 1.53 -13.06
N ASP A 72 -0.88 0.57 -13.38
CA ASP A 72 -1.28 -0.82 -13.62
C ASP A 72 -1.83 -1.47 -12.33
N ARG A 73 -1.20 -1.20 -11.20
CA ARG A 73 -1.62 -1.72 -9.89
C ARG A 73 -3.02 -1.22 -9.52
N GLU A 74 -3.23 0.09 -9.56
CA GLU A 74 -4.51 0.70 -9.20
C GLU A 74 -5.64 0.27 -10.15
N ALA A 75 -5.32 0.10 -11.44
CA ALA A 75 -6.28 -0.45 -12.40
C ALA A 75 -6.71 -1.89 -12.03
N LYS A 76 -5.76 -2.76 -11.67
CA LYS A 76 -6.05 -4.15 -11.25
C LYS A 76 -6.81 -4.22 -9.93
N LEU A 77 -6.47 -3.37 -8.96
CA LEU A 77 -7.20 -3.27 -7.69
C LEU A 77 -8.63 -2.81 -7.92
N LEU A 78 -8.83 -1.76 -8.73
CA LEU A 78 -10.15 -1.27 -9.11
C LEU A 78 -11.00 -2.36 -9.79
N GLU A 79 -10.42 -3.10 -10.74
CA GLU A 79 -11.08 -4.22 -11.41
C GLU A 79 -11.46 -5.33 -10.43
N THR A 80 -10.56 -5.68 -9.51
CA THR A 80 -10.81 -6.71 -8.50
C THR A 80 -11.94 -6.28 -7.57
N TYR A 81 -11.92 -5.06 -7.04
CA TYR A 81 -13.00 -4.55 -6.20
C TYR A 81 -14.34 -4.44 -6.94
N ARG A 82 -14.34 -4.07 -8.22
CA ARG A 82 -15.55 -4.09 -9.05
C ARG A 82 -16.10 -5.50 -9.21
N SER A 83 -15.22 -6.47 -9.43
CA SER A 83 -15.60 -7.89 -9.54
C SER A 83 -16.25 -8.37 -8.23
N VAL A 84 -15.60 -8.15 -7.09
CA VAL A 84 -16.15 -8.47 -5.76
C VAL A 84 -17.50 -7.79 -5.52
N ALA A 85 -17.60 -6.49 -5.82
CA ALA A 85 -18.84 -5.74 -5.63
C ALA A 85 -19.98 -6.20 -6.57
N SER A 86 -19.67 -6.67 -7.78
CA SER A 86 -20.66 -7.20 -8.72
C SER A 86 -21.09 -8.63 -8.40
N GLU A 87 -20.16 -9.44 -7.89
CA GLU A 87 -20.41 -10.84 -7.54
C GLU A 87 -21.13 -10.95 -6.20
N CYS A 88 -21.03 -9.97 -5.30
CA CYS A 88 -21.57 -10.07 -3.93
C CYS A 88 -23.09 -10.30 -3.83
N MET A 89 -23.84 -10.05 -4.91
CA MET A 89 -25.28 -10.35 -4.99
C MET A 89 -25.56 -11.82 -5.32
N LEU A 90 -24.54 -12.56 -5.77
CA LEU A 90 -24.65 -13.97 -6.09
C LEU A 90 -24.49 -14.81 -4.81
N PRO A 91 -25.34 -15.82 -4.60
CA PRO A 91 -25.23 -16.72 -3.44
C PRO A 91 -23.91 -17.51 -3.42
N THR A 92 -23.18 -17.55 -4.54
CA THR A 92 -21.90 -18.25 -4.70
C THR A 92 -20.67 -17.39 -4.39
N ALA A 93 -20.81 -16.07 -4.33
CA ALA A 93 -19.69 -15.15 -4.16
C ALA A 93 -19.32 -14.96 -2.69
N ALA A 94 -18.69 -15.97 -2.12
CA ALA A 94 -18.27 -15.97 -0.73
C ALA A 94 -16.76 -15.68 -0.63
N TYR A 95 -16.38 -14.41 -0.84
CA TYR A 95 -15.07 -13.90 -0.42
C TYR A 95 -15.10 -13.56 1.07
N ALA A 96 -14.09 -14.01 1.81
CA ALA A 96 -14.00 -13.70 3.23
C ALA A 96 -13.64 -12.21 3.42
N PRO A 97 -14.33 -11.46 4.29
CA PRO A 97 -14.12 -10.00 4.41
C PRO A 97 -12.69 -9.64 4.81
N GLU A 98 -12.01 -10.50 5.57
CA GLU A 98 -10.60 -10.29 5.96
C GLU A 98 -9.68 -10.36 4.75
N CYS A 99 -9.97 -11.25 3.80
CA CYS A 99 -9.23 -11.36 2.55
C CYS A 99 -9.44 -10.14 1.65
N VAL A 100 -10.68 -9.65 1.53
CA VAL A 100 -10.97 -8.43 0.77
C VAL A 100 -10.26 -7.22 1.38
N ALA A 101 -10.23 -7.12 2.71
CA ALA A 101 -9.52 -6.04 3.42
C ALA A 101 -7.99 -6.07 3.22
N GLN A 102 -7.43 -7.24 2.91
CA GLN A 102 -6.00 -7.45 2.71
C GLN A 102 -5.55 -7.30 1.24
N LEU A 103 -6.45 -6.96 0.31
CA LEU A 103 -6.10 -6.76 -1.11
C LEU A 103 -5.06 -5.65 -1.36
N GLU A 104 -4.99 -4.67 -0.46
CA GLU A 104 -3.98 -3.60 -0.47
C GLU A 104 -2.68 -3.99 0.28
N GLY A 105 -2.61 -5.22 0.80
CA GLY A 105 -1.44 -5.75 1.50
C GLY A 105 -0.31 -6.10 0.53
N GLU A 106 0.90 -6.26 1.09
CA GLU A 106 2.11 -6.57 0.32
C GLU A 106 1.99 -7.89 -0.48
N GLU A 107 1.42 -8.94 0.11
CA GLU A 107 1.25 -10.24 -0.57
C GLU A 107 0.31 -10.15 -1.78
N ALA A 108 -0.83 -9.48 -1.61
CA ALA A 108 -1.79 -9.25 -2.69
C ALA A 108 -1.19 -8.38 -3.80
N HIS A 109 -0.38 -7.39 -3.42
CA HIS A 109 0.36 -6.52 -4.33
C HIS A 109 1.45 -7.23 -5.14
N GLN A 110 2.11 -8.24 -4.57
CA GLN A 110 3.11 -9.04 -5.28
C GLN A 110 2.45 -10.07 -6.21
N SER A 111 1.17 -10.39 -6.00
CA SER A 111 0.42 -11.26 -6.90
C SER A 111 0.27 -10.61 -8.28
N ARG A 112 0.48 -11.40 -9.33
CA ARG A 112 0.22 -10.95 -10.72
C ARG A 112 -1.26 -10.60 -10.95
N SER A 113 -2.14 -11.25 -10.20
CA SER A 113 -3.59 -11.10 -10.24
C SER A 113 -4.15 -11.04 -8.81
N PRO A 114 -4.63 -9.87 -8.35
CA PRO A 114 -5.23 -9.74 -7.03
C PRO A 114 -6.47 -10.64 -6.86
N LEU A 115 -7.22 -10.88 -7.95
CA LEU A 115 -8.38 -11.77 -7.94
C LEU A 115 -8.01 -13.23 -7.64
N ILE A 116 -6.92 -13.75 -8.24
CA ILE A 116 -6.43 -15.11 -7.93
C ILE A 116 -5.97 -15.20 -6.47
N TRP A 117 -5.25 -14.18 -5.99
CA TRP A 117 -4.84 -14.12 -4.59
C TRP A 117 -6.05 -14.12 -3.64
N LEU A 118 -7.11 -13.37 -3.99
CA LEU A 118 -8.34 -13.28 -3.20
C LEU A 118 -9.06 -14.62 -3.08
N ALA A 119 -9.16 -15.35 -4.19
CA ALA A 119 -9.76 -16.69 -4.22
C ALA A 119 -8.99 -17.65 -3.30
N ASN A 120 -7.65 -17.66 -3.43
CA ASN A 120 -6.77 -18.50 -2.60
C ASN A 120 -6.84 -18.13 -1.11
N CYS A 121 -6.90 -16.83 -0.79
CA CYS A 121 -7.06 -16.37 0.58
C CYS A 121 -8.39 -16.88 1.15
N SER A 122 -9.48 -16.70 0.40
CA SER A 122 -10.82 -17.09 0.85
C SER A 122 -10.93 -18.61 1.05
N GLU A 123 -10.29 -19.41 0.20
CA GLU A 123 -10.21 -20.86 0.37
C GLU A 123 -9.45 -21.25 1.65
N LYS A 124 -8.28 -20.65 1.89
CA LYS A 124 -7.50 -20.89 3.12
C LYS A 124 -8.25 -20.49 4.39
N THR A 125 -9.04 -19.42 4.34
CA THR A 125 -9.87 -19.02 5.48
C THR A 125 -10.96 -20.06 5.74
N LYS A 126 -11.61 -20.59 4.69
CA LYS A 126 -12.61 -21.66 4.82
C LYS A 126 -12.04 -22.93 5.46
N THR A 127 -10.83 -23.34 5.08
CA THR A 127 -10.21 -24.55 5.64
C THR A 127 -9.85 -24.41 7.12
N LYS A 128 -9.33 -23.25 7.54
CA LYS A 128 -8.95 -23.02 8.95
C LYS A 128 -10.12 -23.14 9.90
N THR A 129 -11.29 -22.64 9.50
CA THR A 129 -12.48 -22.65 10.36
C THR A 129 -13.04 -24.05 10.56
N SER A 130 -12.98 -24.90 9.51
CA SER A 130 -13.51 -26.26 9.56
C SER A 130 -12.84 -27.13 10.64
N ASP A 131 -11.57 -26.86 10.94
CA ASP A 131 -10.79 -27.66 11.89
C ASP A 131 -11.00 -27.23 13.35
N GLN A 132 -11.47 -26.01 13.60
CA GLN A 132 -11.50 -25.42 14.95
C GLN A 132 -12.85 -25.51 15.66
N ASP A 133 -13.98 -25.52 14.96
CA ASP A 133 -15.29 -25.84 15.53
C ASP A 133 -16.33 -26.03 14.40
N PRO A 134 -16.89 -27.24 14.18
CA PRO A 134 -17.89 -27.47 13.14
C PRO A 134 -19.22 -26.74 13.40
N SER A 135 -19.44 -26.23 14.63
CA SER A 135 -20.59 -25.38 14.95
C SER A 135 -20.34 -23.90 14.68
N ALA A 136 -19.08 -23.48 14.64
CA ALA A 136 -18.65 -22.18 14.13
C ALA A 136 -18.55 -22.26 12.60
N ASN A 137 -19.67 -22.55 11.94
CA ASN A 137 -19.83 -22.17 10.55
C ASN A 137 -19.67 -20.65 10.53
N VAL A 138 -18.46 -20.16 10.24
CA VAL A 138 -18.21 -18.74 10.04
C VAL A 138 -19.21 -18.32 8.98
N SER A 139 -20.22 -17.59 9.42
CA SER A 139 -21.08 -16.83 8.55
C SER A 139 -20.14 -15.97 7.74
N VAL A 140 -19.84 -16.41 6.51
CA VAL A 140 -19.21 -15.54 5.54
C VAL A 140 -20.24 -14.46 5.35
N GLU A 141 -20.05 -13.31 6.00
CA GLU A 141 -20.98 -12.18 5.92
C GLU A 141 -20.74 -11.49 4.56
N PRO A 142 -21.42 -11.89 3.48
CA PRO A 142 -21.07 -11.42 2.15
C PRO A 142 -21.42 -9.93 2.03
N ALA A 143 -22.37 -9.47 2.85
CA ALA A 143 -22.76 -8.08 3.00
C ALA A 143 -21.59 -7.18 3.46
N ALA A 144 -20.77 -7.63 4.43
CA ALA A 144 -19.65 -6.85 4.93
C ALA A 144 -18.55 -6.71 3.86
N ALA A 145 -18.19 -7.81 3.21
CA ALA A 145 -17.25 -7.81 2.09
C ALA A 145 -17.77 -6.93 0.93
N CYS A 146 -19.07 -6.97 0.64
CA CYS A 146 -19.66 -6.16 -0.42
C CYS A 146 -19.63 -4.66 -0.11
N ALA A 147 -20.10 -4.27 1.08
CA ALA A 147 -20.11 -2.87 1.50
C ALA A 147 -18.69 -2.29 1.48
N PHE A 148 -17.70 -3.06 1.95
CA PHE A 148 -16.30 -2.68 1.88
C PHE A 148 -15.81 -2.53 0.44
N ALA A 149 -16.08 -3.51 -0.44
CA ALA A 149 -15.69 -3.45 -1.85
C ALA A 149 -16.32 -2.26 -2.57
N GLN A 150 -17.60 -1.97 -2.35
CA GLN A 150 -18.28 -0.80 -2.93
C GLN A 150 -17.63 0.52 -2.51
N ALA A 151 -17.31 0.67 -1.22
CA ALA A 151 -16.59 1.85 -0.72
C ALA A 151 -15.21 1.99 -1.38
N LYS A 152 -14.50 0.86 -1.59
CA LYS A 152 -13.20 0.83 -2.26
C LYS A 152 -13.26 1.10 -3.76
N VAL A 153 -14.31 0.67 -4.46
CA VAL A 153 -14.50 0.96 -5.90
C VAL A 153 -14.45 2.47 -6.16
N ARG A 154 -15.18 3.26 -5.36
CA ARG A 154 -15.18 4.73 -5.52
C ARG A 154 -13.78 5.31 -5.30
N ARG A 155 -13.10 4.90 -4.23
CA ARG A 155 -11.76 5.39 -3.88
C ARG A 155 -10.73 5.06 -4.96
N HIS A 156 -10.65 3.79 -5.39
CA HIS A 156 -9.70 3.37 -6.40
C HIS A 156 -10.06 3.87 -7.81
N ALA A 157 -11.32 4.17 -8.11
CA ALA A 157 -11.69 4.83 -9.35
C ALA A 157 -11.03 6.22 -9.45
N ASN A 158 -11.09 7.00 -8.36
CA ASN A 158 -10.46 8.30 -8.27
C ASN A 158 -8.92 8.20 -8.36
N TYR A 159 -8.31 7.31 -7.57
CA TYR A 159 -6.84 7.14 -7.63
C TYR A 159 -6.35 6.60 -8.97
N SER A 160 -7.03 5.62 -9.56
CA SER A 160 -6.65 5.10 -10.87
C SER A 160 -6.69 6.20 -11.95
N ALA A 161 -7.70 7.07 -11.91
CA ALA A 161 -7.76 8.24 -12.79
C ALA A 161 -6.62 9.23 -12.50
N ALA A 162 -6.37 9.57 -11.23
CA ALA A 162 -5.31 10.49 -10.83
C ALA A 162 -3.91 10.00 -11.22
N PHE A 163 -3.59 8.72 -10.97
CA PHE A 163 -2.32 8.13 -11.38
C PHE A 163 -2.16 8.11 -12.91
N ARG A 164 -3.23 7.87 -13.67
CA ARG A 164 -3.17 7.95 -15.15
C ARG A 164 -2.84 9.36 -15.62
N GLU A 165 -3.46 10.39 -15.02
CA GLU A 165 -3.19 11.78 -15.38
C GLU A 165 -1.76 12.21 -14.97
N VAL A 166 -1.32 11.85 -13.76
CA VAL A 166 0.06 12.10 -13.30
C VAL A 166 1.07 11.37 -14.17
N SER A 167 0.84 10.10 -14.51
CA SER A 167 1.72 9.32 -15.39
C SER A 167 1.79 9.95 -16.80
N TYR A 168 0.66 10.43 -17.32
CA TYR A 168 0.61 11.15 -18.58
C TYR A 168 1.48 12.42 -18.54
N LEU A 169 1.29 13.28 -17.54
CA LEU A 169 2.07 14.51 -17.37
C LEU A 169 3.55 14.22 -17.14
N MET A 170 3.89 13.16 -16.41
CA MET A 170 5.27 12.75 -16.20
C MET A 170 5.93 12.29 -17.50
N ARG A 171 5.21 11.55 -18.35
CA ARG A 171 5.70 11.17 -19.69
C ARG A 171 5.93 12.39 -20.58
N GLN A 172 4.99 13.33 -20.60
CA GLN A 172 5.16 14.62 -21.30
C GLN A 172 6.36 15.41 -20.75
N SER A 173 6.57 15.39 -19.44
CA SER A 173 7.74 16.01 -18.79
C SER A 173 9.03 15.29 -19.14
N ALA A 174 9.01 13.96 -19.32
CA ALA A 174 10.19 13.21 -19.76
C ALA A 174 10.57 13.52 -21.21
N GLU A 175 9.59 13.78 -22.07
CA GLU A 175 9.78 14.21 -23.47
C GLU A 175 10.29 15.65 -23.57
N ASN A 176 9.86 16.53 -22.64
CA ASN A 176 10.14 17.98 -22.65
C ASN A 176 10.89 18.46 -21.40
N CYS A 177 11.75 17.61 -20.84
CA CYS A 177 12.32 17.80 -19.50
C CYS A 177 13.14 19.06 -19.31
N HIS A 178 13.73 19.62 -20.37
CA HIS A 178 14.46 20.88 -20.29
C HIS A 178 13.57 22.10 -20.02
N ALA A 179 12.26 21.99 -20.28
CA ALA A 179 11.29 23.06 -20.04
C ALA A 179 10.62 22.99 -18.65
N ALA A 180 10.76 21.86 -17.93
CA ALA A 180 10.13 21.65 -16.65
C ALA A 180 11.18 21.72 -15.51
N PRO A 181 11.02 22.65 -14.53
CA PRO A 181 11.90 22.69 -13.38
C PRO A 181 11.90 21.36 -12.62
N LEU A 182 13.06 20.93 -12.12
CA LEU A 182 13.20 19.67 -11.36
C LEU A 182 12.19 19.58 -10.21
N GLN A 183 11.96 20.68 -9.50
CA GLN A 183 11.01 20.75 -8.39
C GLN A 183 9.59 20.39 -8.84
N CYS A 184 9.16 20.85 -10.02
CA CYS A 184 7.86 20.52 -10.57
C CYS A 184 7.75 19.03 -10.92
N ILE A 185 8.78 18.45 -11.51
CA ILE A 185 8.82 17.02 -11.84
C ILE A 185 8.72 16.17 -10.56
N LYS A 186 9.53 16.49 -9.55
CA LYS A 186 9.55 15.74 -8.28
C LYS A 186 8.26 15.87 -7.47
N GLY A 187 7.64 17.06 -7.49
CA GLY A 187 6.44 17.32 -6.72
C GLY A 187 5.13 17.04 -7.47
N LEU A 188 5.15 16.58 -8.72
CA LEU A 188 3.93 16.26 -9.47
C LEU A 188 2.98 15.29 -8.72
N PRO A 189 3.45 14.27 -7.98
CA PRO A 189 2.57 13.44 -7.15
C PRO A 189 1.77 14.21 -6.08
N LEU A 190 2.24 15.39 -5.64
CA LEU A 190 1.51 16.24 -4.69
C LEU A 190 0.21 16.81 -5.30
N CYS A 191 0.11 16.82 -6.63
CA CYS A 191 -1.10 17.27 -7.32
C CYS A 191 -2.23 16.22 -7.30
N MET A 192 -1.98 14.97 -6.87
CA MET A 192 -2.96 13.87 -6.96
C MET A 192 -4.27 14.13 -6.21
N ASP A 193 -4.22 14.87 -5.11
CA ASP A 193 -5.40 15.20 -4.31
C ASP A 193 -6.08 16.51 -4.75
N GLN A 194 -5.58 17.16 -5.80
CA GLN A 194 -6.14 18.40 -6.33
C GLN A 194 -7.30 18.10 -7.29
N THR A 195 -8.30 18.98 -7.30
CA THR A 195 -9.46 18.88 -8.22
C THR A 195 -9.05 18.83 -9.69
N SER A 196 -7.93 19.48 -10.04
CA SER A 196 -7.34 19.45 -11.38
C SER A 196 -5.82 19.29 -11.28
N ILE A 197 -5.34 18.07 -11.53
CA ILE A 197 -3.91 17.72 -11.51
C ILE A 197 -3.17 18.55 -12.56
N MET A 198 -3.73 18.65 -13.78
CA MET A 198 -3.16 19.48 -14.84
C MET A 198 -3.03 20.96 -14.45
N TYR A 199 -4.02 21.56 -13.80
CA TYR A 199 -3.93 22.94 -13.33
C TYR A 199 -2.83 23.11 -12.28
N CYS A 200 -2.78 22.22 -11.28
CA CYS A 200 -1.74 22.20 -10.25
C CYS A 200 -0.33 22.13 -10.86
N PHE A 201 -0.11 21.21 -11.80
CA PHE A 201 1.18 21.09 -12.46
C PHE A 201 1.53 22.33 -13.29
N LYS A 202 0.56 22.89 -14.02
CA LYS A 202 0.75 24.12 -14.81
C LYS A 202 1.13 25.31 -13.92
N GLN A 203 0.50 25.47 -12.76
CA GLN A 203 0.86 26.51 -11.79
C GLN A 203 2.30 26.34 -11.30
N CYS A 204 2.76 25.10 -11.09
CA CYS A 204 4.17 24.87 -10.78
C CYS A 204 5.09 25.31 -11.92
N LEU A 205 4.78 24.94 -13.16
CA LEU A 205 5.59 25.32 -14.32
C LEU A 205 5.71 26.85 -14.48
N GLN A 206 4.65 27.59 -14.12
CA GLN A 206 4.64 29.07 -14.18
C GLN A 206 5.43 29.72 -13.04
N ASN A 207 5.27 29.21 -11.81
CA ASN A 207 5.84 29.83 -10.61
C ASN A 207 7.21 29.25 -10.21
N GLY A 208 7.59 28.12 -10.80
CA GLY A 208 8.78 27.34 -10.45
C GLY A 208 8.68 26.56 -9.14
N ASN A 209 7.52 26.56 -8.47
CA ASN A 209 7.30 25.89 -7.19
C ASN A 209 5.82 25.49 -6.94
N TYR A 210 5.58 24.73 -5.86
CA TYR A 210 4.25 24.25 -5.45
C TYR A 210 3.60 25.06 -4.33
N ASP A 211 3.95 26.33 -4.13
CA ASP A 211 3.40 27.11 -3.02
C ASP A 211 1.86 27.25 -3.09
N HIS A 212 1.28 27.24 -4.29
CA HIS A 212 -0.17 27.26 -4.52
C HIS A 212 -0.93 26.05 -3.91
N ILE A 213 -0.24 24.92 -3.65
CA ILE A 213 -0.85 23.77 -2.98
C ILE A 213 -1.10 24.09 -1.49
N LYS A 214 -0.17 24.79 -0.82
CA LYS A 214 -0.29 25.15 0.61
C LYS A 214 -1.50 26.06 0.85
N ASP A 215 -1.75 26.97 -0.08
CA ASP A 215 -2.86 27.92 -0.02
C ASP A 215 -4.21 27.19 -0.10
N SER A 216 -4.29 26.11 -0.90
CA SER A 216 -5.50 25.31 -1.08
C SER A 216 -5.87 24.55 0.20
N PHE A 217 -4.89 23.97 0.90
CA PHE A 217 -5.12 23.33 2.21
C PHE A 217 -5.52 24.33 3.29
N THR A 218 -4.93 25.52 3.26
CA THR A 218 -5.28 26.59 4.22
C THR A 218 -6.72 27.06 4.03
N LEU A 219 -7.19 27.15 2.79
CA LEU A 219 -8.58 27.50 2.47
C LEU A 219 -9.55 26.42 2.96
N LEU A 220 -9.25 25.14 2.74
CA LEU A 220 -10.08 24.03 3.20
C LEU A 220 -10.15 23.97 4.74
N ALA A 221 -9.00 24.16 5.41
CA ALA A 221 -8.94 24.21 6.87
C ALA A 221 -9.73 25.40 7.44
N ALA A 222 -9.68 26.56 6.77
CA ALA A 222 -10.49 27.72 7.15
C ALA A 222 -12.00 27.47 7.00
N LEU A 223 -12.42 26.83 5.91
CA LEU A 223 -13.82 26.46 5.69
C LEU A 223 -14.33 25.43 6.70
N GLU A 224 -13.46 24.54 7.19
CA GLU A 224 -13.80 23.56 8.23
C GLU A 224 -13.99 24.23 9.61
N GLN A 225 -13.20 25.26 9.93
CA GLN A 225 -13.34 26.02 11.19
C GLN A 225 -14.64 26.83 11.29
N ASP A 226 -15.20 27.27 10.16
CA ASP A 226 -16.46 28.03 10.13
C ASP A 226 -17.72 27.16 10.36
N GLY A 227 -17.57 25.87 10.65
CA GLY A 227 -18.68 24.99 11.06
C GLY A 227 -19.74 24.74 9.97
N ASN A 228 -19.45 25.15 8.73
CA ASN A 228 -20.41 25.13 7.62
C ASN A 228 -20.14 24.03 6.59
N VAL A 229 -19.39 22.97 6.96
CA VAL A 229 -19.12 21.83 6.09
C VAL A 229 -20.20 20.77 6.25
N ARG A 230 -21.37 21.01 5.67
CA ARG A 230 -22.39 19.97 5.46
C ARG A 230 -22.29 19.27 4.10
N LEU A 231 -21.42 19.68 3.17
CA LEU A 231 -21.54 19.23 1.77
C LEU A 231 -20.21 19.18 1.00
N LEU A 232 -19.29 18.26 1.33
CA LEU A 232 -18.25 17.84 0.36
C LEU A 232 -18.00 16.32 0.35
N ASN A 233 -18.99 15.53 0.79
CA ASN A 233 -19.07 14.10 0.49
C ASN A 233 -20.28 13.85 -0.42
N ARG A 234 -20.19 14.28 -1.67
CA ARG A 234 -21.00 13.74 -2.77
C ARG A 234 -20.10 13.30 -3.89
#